data_AF-A0ABD0YHH5-F1
#
_entry.id   AF-A0ABD0YHH5-F1
#
_cell.length_a   1.000
_cell.length_b   1.000
_cell.length_c   1.000
_cell.angle_alpha   90.00
_cell.angle_beta   90.00
_cell.angle_gamma   90.00
#
_symmetry.space_group_name_H-M   'P 1'
#
loop_
_entity.id
_entity.type
_entity.pdbx_description
1 polymer ?
#
loop_
_entity_poly.entity_id
_entity_poly.type
_entity_poly.pdbx_seq_one_letter_code
_entity_poly.pdbx_strand_id
1 'polypeptide(L)'
;MWKSTCKDEMCRQPLVYQEFECYVTCNYCGQTHDTATLDYTTPLEATPESLKALLISVIQRISDIPPRGPDLVKVMGYSHYHQKLVAPLLTTHGMDKHTGKARPLRQLTGRSTLDCSVFGDRTFQIESRHINIHGFGRDKAATSYLAETLDLLKPYNEDREVLVPLHVDGDGHCLVHAVSRSLVGRELFWHPLRIGLKQHFNLNIEKYKALLGSFINSSEWPCIIEECEPDYKPSDGSMVGLRNIHIFGLANLLRRPILLIDCMAGMKASADYAAVFLPGLNPPMACSNKAGQINPPICLAWSSAARNHYITLVSIKENPLPKFPRHLLPKVWGFPQNLLDSYIKFDEQNCFTIGGEVCLTQPYICKLTFAMDELFQTRNAVPPSIVTDLYHYHYSTKLLSPPKAEAVIEVAATTLRERRLLRCLSCNAICVVPVNSHWLRPGGLLYTAARKVFGFLREDYEYPFLNYVS
;
A
#
# COMPACT_ATOMS: atom_id res chain seq x y z
N MET A 1 -16.78 27.05 -17.10
CA MET A 1 -16.46 25.68 -16.61
C MET A 1 -15.73 24.92 -17.69
N TRP A 2 -14.81 24.07 -17.27
CA TRP A 2 -13.93 23.31 -18.14
C TRP A 2 -14.16 21.82 -17.92
N LYS A 3 -13.96 21.07 -18.99
CA LYS A 3 -13.98 19.61 -19.02
C LYS A 3 -12.59 19.12 -19.39
N SER A 4 -12.09 18.13 -18.66
CA SER A 4 -10.85 17.41 -18.99
C SER A 4 -10.99 15.93 -18.64
N THR A 5 -9.90 15.17 -18.77
CA THR A 5 -9.89 13.73 -18.45
C THR A 5 -8.93 13.43 -17.31
N CYS A 6 -9.33 12.56 -16.38
CA CYS A 6 -8.45 12.06 -15.32
C CYS A 6 -7.18 11.44 -15.90
N LYS A 7 -6.02 11.81 -15.34
CA LYS A 7 -4.70 11.31 -15.79
C LYS A 7 -4.41 9.87 -15.40
N ASP A 8 -5.16 9.30 -14.48
CA ASP A 8 -5.04 7.89 -14.14
C ASP A 8 -5.52 7.02 -15.30
N GLU A 9 -4.62 6.20 -15.83
CA GLU A 9 -4.85 5.36 -17.02
C GLU A 9 -5.96 4.34 -16.83
N MET A 10 -6.20 3.89 -15.59
CA MET A 10 -7.26 2.94 -15.28
C MET A 10 -8.60 3.64 -14.96
N CYS A 11 -8.56 4.95 -14.67
CA CYS A 11 -9.75 5.73 -14.36
C CYS A 11 -10.33 6.42 -15.60
N ARG A 12 -9.52 7.29 -16.24
CA ARG A 12 -9.88 8.10 -17.42
C ARG A 12 -11.27 8.77 -17.37
N GLN A 13 -11.80 9.03 -16.17
CA GLN A 13 -13.11 9.63 -16.02
C GLN A 13 -13.07 11.11 -16.41
N PRO A 14 -14.18 11.64 -16.98
CA PRO A 14 -14.31 13.07 -17.21
C PRO A 14 -14.22 13.86 -15.89
N LEU A 15 -13.47 14.96 -15.93
CA LEU A 15 -13.34 15.93 -14.85
C LEU A 15 -14.05 17.21 -15.26
N VAL A 16 -14.80 17.81 -14.34
CA VAL A 16 -15.50 19.08 -14.56
C VAL A 16 -15.16 20.04 -13.42
N TYR A 17 -14.64 21.21 -13.77
CA TYR A 17 -14.13 22.21 -12.82
C TYR A 17 -14.35 23.64 -13.30
N GLN A 18 -14.28 24.60 -12.39
CA GLN A 18 -14.37 26.03 -12.69
C GLN A 18 -13.03 26.55 -13.21
N GLU A 19 -13.06 27.62 -14.01
CA GLU A 19 -11.85 28.20 -14.61
C GLU A 19 -10.82 28.70 -13.58
N PHE A 20 -11.31 29.19 -12.44
CA PHE A 20 -10.46 29.70 -11.36
C PHE A 20 -9.95 28.61 -10.41
N GLU A 21 -10.31 27.35 -10.61
CA GLU A 21 -9.84 26.26 -9.74
C GLU A 21 -8.44 25.81 -10.15
N CYS A 22 -7.49 25.92 -9.23
CA CYS A 22 -6.13 25.40 -9.45
C CYS A 22 -6.08 23.86 -9.38
N TYR A 23 -7.07 23.23 -8.75
CA TYR A 23 -7.09 21.79 -8.54
C TYR A 23 -8.49 21.20 -8.73
N VAL A 24 -8.54 19.97 -9.24
CA VAL A 24 -9.76 19.18 -9.36
C VAL A 24 -9.51 17.75 -8.89
N THR A 25 -10.42 17.21 -8.07
CA THR A 25 -10.36 15.81 -7.63
C THR A 25 -11.27 14.94 -8.49
N CYS A 26 -10.72 13.84 -9.02
CA CYS A 26 -11.48 12.84 -9.75
C CYS A 26 -12.38 12.06 -8.80
N ASN A 27 -13.68 12.11 -9.06
CA ASN A 27 -14.68 11.50 -8.19
C ASN A 27 -14.70 9.97 -8.20
N TYR A 28 -14.05 9.36 -9.19
CA TYR A 28 -14.04 7.90 -9.33
C TYR A 28 -12.81 7.26 -8.69
N CYS A 29 -11.62 7.80 -8.98
CA CYS A 29 -10.36 7.28 -8.43
C CYS A 29 -9.89 8.04 -7.19
N GLY A 30 -10.44 9.23 -6.90
CA GLY A 30 -10.05 10.06 -5.76
C GLY A 30 -8.76 10.86 -5.96
N GLN A 31 -8.12 10.81 -7.14
CA GLN A 31 -6.89 11.57 -7.39
C GLN A 31 -7.18 13.05 -7.61
N THR A 32 -6.39 13.91 -6.97
CA THR A 32 -6.39 15.35 -7.20
C THR A 32 -5.37 15.72 -8.27
N HIS A 33 -5.79 16.55 -9.21
CA HIS A 33 -4.98 16.99 -10.34
C HIS A 33 -4.87 18.52 -10.34
N ASP A 34 -3.68 19.03 -10.66
CA ASP A 34 -3.49 20.42 -11.05
C ASP A 34 -4.15 20.65 -12.41
N THR A 35 -5.10 21.58 -12.46
CA THR A 35 -5.91 21.87 -13.65
C THR A 35 -5.08 22.42 -14.81
N ALA A 36 -3.96 23.09 -14.53
CA ALA A 36 -3.04 23.59 -15.55
C ALA A 36 -2.30 22.47 -16.30
N THR A 37 -2.27 21.27 -15.72
CA THR A 37 -1.55 20.13 -16.29
C THR A 37 -2.45 19.16 -17.05
N LEU A 38 -3.78 19.30 -16.97
CA LEU A 38 -4.72 18.31 -17.51
C LEU A 38 -4.73 18.27 -19.04
N ASP A 39 -4.86 17.06 -19.59
CA ASP A 39 -4.94 16.86 -21.04
C ASP A 39 -6.39 17.06 -21.54
N TYR A 40 -6.53 17.47 -22.80
CA TYR A 40 -7.81 17.61 -23.52
C TYR A 40 -8.81 18.55 -22.84
N THR A 41 -8.32 19.67 -22.31
CA THR A 41 -9.13 20.69 -21.65
C THR A 41 -9.97 21.46 -22.66
N THR A 42 -11.30 21.38 -22.51
CA THR A 42 -12.29 22.02 -23.41
C THR A 42 -13.34 22.76 -22.59
N PRO A 43 -13.89 23.88 -23.10
CA PRO A 43 -15.04 24.51 -22.47
C PRO A 43 -16.21 23.53 -22.38
N LEU A 44 -16.88 23.50 -21.23
CA LEU A 44 -18.03 22.61 -21.05
C LEU A 44 -19.22 23.12 -21.88
N GLU A 45 -19.61 22.39 -22.92
CA GLU A 45 -20.81 22.67 -23.70
C GLU A 45 -22.09 22.37 -22.90
N ALA A 46 -23.16 23.13 -23.14
CA ALA A 46 -24.45 22.97 -22.45
C ALA A 46 -25.26 21.78 -23.01
N THR A 47 -24.69 20.57 -22.96
CA THR A 47 -25.40 19.33 -23.28
C THR A 47 -26.01 18.70 -22.03
N PRO A 48 -27.07 17.86 -22.14
CA PRO A 48 -27.66 17.16 -21.00
C PRO A 48 -26.65 16.34 -20.18
N GLU A 49 -25.69 15.70 -20.84
CA GLU A 49 -24.62 14.91 -20.20
C GLU A 49 -23.66 15.80 -19.41
N SER A 50 -23.33 16.96 -19.97
CA SER A 50 -22.46 17.96 -19.35
C SER A 50 -23.15 18.62 -18.16
N LEU A 51 -24.45 18.90 -18.25
CA LEU A 51 -25.27 19.38 -17.14
C LEU A 51 -25.40 18.34 -16.02
N LYS A 52 -25.52 17.05 -16.36
CA LYS A 52 -25.50 15.95 -15.38
C LYS A 52 -24.16 15.87 -14.65
N ALA A 53 -23.04 15.94 -15.37
CA ALA A 53 -21.70 15.95 -14.76
C ALA A 53 -21.48 17.18 -13.86
N LEU A 54 -22.03 18.32 -14.26
CA LEU A 54 -22.01 19.57 -13.50
C LEU A 54 -22.86 19.48 -12.23
N LEU A 55 -24.07 18.94 -12.32
CA LEU A 55 -24.90 18.65 -11.14
C LEU A 55 -24.21 17.69 -10.18
N ILE A 56 -23.56 16.64 -10.68
CA ILE A 56 -22.79 15.71 -9.86
C ILE A 56 -21.64 16.43 -9.13
N SER A 57 -20.86 17.24 -9.84
CA SER A 57 -19.77 18.04 -9.28
C SER A 57 -20.25 19.01 -8.20
N VAL A 58 -21.36 19.72 -8.46
CA VAL A 58 -21.96 20.66 -7.50
C VAL A 58 -22.53 19.92 -6.29
N ILE A 59 -23.29 18.85 -6.50
CA ILE A 59 -23.82 18.01 -5.42
C ILE A 59 -22.67 17.52 -4.55
N GLN A 60 -21.55 17.08 -5.11
CA GLN A 60 -20.42 16.60 -4.32
C GLN A 60 -19.74 17.68 -3.47
N ARG A 61 -19.74 18.94 -3.91
CA ARG A 61 -19.25 20.07 -3.10
C ARG A 61 -20.18 20.43 -1.96
N ILE A 62 -21.48 20.19 -2.13
CA ILE A 62 -22.53 20.53 -1.18
C ILE A 62 -22.86 19.34 -0.25
N SER A 63 -22.61 18.11 -0.70
CA SER A 63 -22.83 16.90 0.06
C SER A 63 -21.69 16.69 1.05
N ASP A 64 -22.00 16.27 2.27
CA ASP A 64 -21.03 15.79 3.27
C ASP A 64 -20.41 14.44 2.89
N ILE A 65 -19.97 14.28 1.63
CA ILE A 65 -19.25 13.08 1.20
C ILE A 65 -17.87 13.14 1.84
N PRO A 66 -17.49 12.12 2.63
CA PRO A 66 -16.19 12.12 3.26
C PRO A 66 -15.08 12.16 2.20
N PRO A 67 -14.04 12.98 2.36
CA PRO A 67 -12.87 12.91 1.49
C PRO A 67 -12.20 11.53 1.64
N ARG A 68 -11.62 11.01 0.57
CA ARG A 68 -10.83 9.77 0.65
C ARG A 68 -9.56 10.04 1.45
N GLY A 69 -9.35 9.23 2.49
CA GLY A 69 -8.08 9.20 3.23
C GLY A 69 -6.91 8.75 2.33
N PRO A 70 -5.66 8.97 2.76
CA PRO A 70 -4.45 8.59 2.01
C PRO A 70 -4.46 7.13 1.51
N ASP A 71 -4.95 6.20 2.34
CA ASP A 71 -5.02 4.75 2.08
C ASP A 71 -6.09 4.36 1.03
N LEU A 72 -7.02 5.28 0.73
CA LEU A 72 -8.17 5.07 -0.15
C LEU A 72 -8.03 5.76 -1.52
N VAL A 73 -6.96 6.53 -1.73
CA VAL A 73 -6.63 7.12 -3.04
C VAL A 73 -6.25 5.98 -4.00
N LYS A 74 -6.94 5.90 -5.14
CA LYS A 74 -6.65 4.88 -6.15
C LYS A 74 -5.58 5.39 -7.10
N VAL A 75 -4.49 4.65 -7.25
CA VAL A 75 -3.42 4.95 -8.21
C VAL A 75 -3.18 3.74 -9.11
N MET A 76 -3.31 3.94 -10.41
CA MET A 76 -3.35 2.89 -11.43
C MET A 76 -4.39 1.82 -11.10
N GLY A 77 -5.59 2.26 -10.72
CA GLY A 77 -6.76 1.42 -10.48
C GLY A 77 -6.96 0.91 -9.05
N TYR A 78 -5.95 0.94 -8.18
CA TYR A 78 -6.02 0.34 -6.84
C TYR A 78 -5.57 1.31 -5.75
N SER A 79 -6.21 1.24 -4.57
CA SER A 79 -5.77 1.94 -3.36
C SER A 79 -4.96 1.01 -2.45
N HIS A 80 -4.24 1.56 -1.47
CA HIS A 80 -3.53 0.74 -0.47
C HIS A 80 -4.50 -0.13 0.31
N TYR A 81 -5.64 0.42 0.76
CA TYR A 81 -6.66 -0.35 1.46
C TYR A 81 -7.11 -1.58 0.65
N HIS A 82 -7.42 -1.40 -0.65
CA HIS A 82 -7.76 -2.53 -1.53
C HIS A 82 -6.64 -3.57 -1.54
N GLN A 83 -5.40 -3.15 -1.71
CA GLN A 83 -4.25 -4.05 -1.76
C GLN A 83 -4.04 -4.82 -0.46
N LYS A 84 -4.31 -4.19 0.69
CA LYS A 84 -4.24 -4.85 2.00
C LYS A 84 -5.28 -5.95 2.15
N LEU A 85 -6.49 -5.80 1.57
CA LEU A 85 -7.52 -6.85 1.59
C LEU A 85 -7.06 -8.13 0.87
N VAL A 86 -6.33 -7.99 -0.23
CA VAL A 86 -5.91 -9.13 -1.07
C VAL A 86 -4.51 -9.65 -0.75
N ALA A 87 -3.66 -8.85 -0.10
CA ALA A 87 -2.29 -9.20 0.25
C ALA A 87 -2.17 -10.55 1.02
N PRO A 88 -3.05 -10.91 1.97
CA PRO A 88 -2.99 -12.20 2.65
C PRO A 88 -3.10 -13.41 1.72
N LEU A 89 -3.83 -13.29 0.61
CA LEU A 89 -3.95 -14.36 -0.38
C LEU A 89 -2.60 -14.67 -1.02
N LEU A 90 -1.78 -13.64 -1.26
CA LEU A 90 -0.46 -13.77 -1.91
C LEU A 90 0.56 -14.53 -1.06
N THR A 91 0.29 -14.75 0.23
CA THR A 91 1.15 -15.59 1.07
C THR A 91 1.09 -17.04 0.63
N THR A 92 -0.05 -17.52 0.15
CA THR A 92 -0.28 -18.93 -0.17
C THR A 92 -0.70 -19.17 -1.62
N HIS A 93 -1.04 -18.11 -2.36
CA HIS A 93 -1.48 -18.16 -3.75
C HIS A 93 -0.63 -17.24 -4.61
N GLY A 94 -0.51 -17.59 -5.89
CA GLY A 94 0.06 -16.74 -6.92
C GLY A 94 -0.84 -16.74 -8.15
N MET A 95 -0.36 -16.13 -9.23
CA MET A 95 -1.04 -16.15 -10.52
C MET A 95 -0.36 -17.13 -11.47
N ASP A 96 -1.13 -18.06 -12.00
CA ASP A 96 -0.71 -18.91 -13.11
C ASP A 96 -0.54 -18.07 -14.38
N LYS A 97 0.66 -18.07 -14.97
CA LYS A 97 1.00 -17.18 -16.09
C LYS A 97 0.23 -17.48 -17.39
N HIS A 98 -0.25 -18.72 -17.56
CA HIS A 98 -0.93 -19.12 -18.78
C HIS A 98 -2.42 -18.80 -18.71
N THR A 99 -3.04 -19.03 -17.56
CA THR A 99 -4.48 -18.82 -17.36
C THR A 99 -4.82 -17.44 -16.81
N GLY A 100 -3.86 -16.75 -16.18
CA GLY A 100 -4.09 -15.50 -15.45
C GLY A 100 -4.92 -15.69 -14.17
N LYS A 101 -5.15 -16.93 -13.73
CA LYS A 101 -5.99 -17.23 -12.56
C LYS A 101 -5.15 -17.47 -11.31
N ALA A 102 -5.78 -17.24 -10.16
CA ALA A 102 -5.17 -17.55 -8.87
C ALA A 102 -4.99 -19.07 -8.71
N ARG A 103 -3.81 -19.49 -8.26
CA ARG A 103 -3.52 -20.88 -7.90
C ARG A 103 -2.69 -20.97 -6.62
N PRO A 104 -2.82 -22.06 -5.83
CA PRO A 104 -1.97 -22.28 -4.68
C PRO A 104 -0.47 -22.31 -5.07
N LEU A 105 0.38 -21.66 -4.28
CA LEU A 105 1.82 -21.64 -4.51
C LEU A 105 2.44 -23.04 -4.49
N ARG A 106 1.84 -23.99 -3.77
CA ARG A 106 2.29 -25.39 -3.74
C ARG A 106 2.20 -26.03 -5.12
N GLN A 107 1.21 -25.64 -5.93
CA GLN A 107 1.06 -26.12 -7.30
C GLN A 107 1.98 -25.35 -8.28
N LEU A 108 2.24 -24.06 -8.03
CA LEU A 108 3.04 -23.21 -8.91
C LEU A 108 4.56 -23.34 -8.71
N THR A 109 4.99 -23.59 -7.47
CA THR A 109 6.40 -23.50 -7.05
C THR A 109 6.85 -24.66 -6.17
N GLY A 110 5.94 -25.57 -5.79
CA GLY A 110 6.21 -26.63 -4.83
C GLY A 110 6.22 -26.19 -3.35
N ARG A 111 6.12 -24.88 -3.07
CA ARG A 111 6.17 -24.33 -1.70
C ARG A 111 4.80 -23.92 -1.19
N SER A 112 4.56 -24.05 0.12
CA SER A 112 3.31 -23.63 0.76
C SER A 112 3.17 -22.12 0.86
N THR A 113 4.29 -21.39 0.97
CA THR A 113 4.33 -19.94 1.10
C THR A 113 5.22 -19.27 0.06
N LEU A 114 5.01 -17.97 -0.15
CA LEU A 114 5.78 -17.17 -1.11
C LEU A 114 7.25 -17.06 -0.67
N ASP A 115 8.15 -17.52 -1.54
CA ASP A 115 9.57 -17.23 -1.41
C ASP A 115 9.83 -15.77 -1.77
N CYS A 116 9.98 -14.91 -0.77
CA CYS A 116 10.20 -13.48 -0.99
C CYS A 116 11.56 -13.15 -1.63
N SER A 117 12.51 -14.10 -1.71
CA SER A 117 13.77 -13.88 -2.43
C SER A 117 13.58 -13.66 -3.94
N VAL A 118 12.41 -14.00 -4.50
CA VAL A 118 12.05 -13.66 -5.89
C VAL A 118 12.02 -12.16 -6.18
N PHE A 119 11.97 -11.33 -5.13
CA PHE A 119 12.03 -9.87 -5.25
C PHE A 119 13.44 -9.30 -5.11
N GLY A 120 14.47 -10.13 -4.90
CA GLY A 120 15.84 -9.67 -4.62
C GLY A 120 16.40 -8.70 -5.67
N ASP A 121 16.01 -8.86 -6.94
CA ASP A 121 16.42 -7.98 -8.04
C ASP A 121 15.40 -6.87 -8.36
N ARG A 122 14.20 -6.88 -7.75
CA ARG A 122 13.07 -6.01 -8.12
C ARG A 122 13.14 -4.64 -7.48
N THR A 123 13.01 -3.58 -8.27
CA THR A 123 12.97 -2.21 -7.75
C THR A 123 11.81 -1.47 -8.36
N PHE A 124 11.15 -0.65 -7.55
CA PHE A 124 10.18 0.32 -8.02
C PHE A 124 10.85 1.67 -8.26
N GLN A 125 10.47 2.30 -9.37
CA GLN A 125 10.84 3.67 -9.70
C GLN A 125 9.54 4.45 -9.87
N ILE A 126 9.43 5.58 -9.18
CA ILE A 126 8.23 6.42 -9.29
C ILE A 126 8.29 7.25 -10.57
N GLU A 127 7.18 7.30 -11.29
CA GLU A 127 7.04 8.22 -12.43
C GLU A 127 6.80 9.63 -11.92
N SER A 128 7.41 10.63 -12.57
CA SER A 128 7.33 12.03 -12.16
C SER A 128 5.89 12.52 -11.97
N ARG A 129 4.96 12.05 -12.82
CA ARG A 129 3.53 12.36 -12.73
C ARG A 129 2.83 11.86 -11.46
N HIS A 130 3.40 10.87 -10.76
CA HIS A 130 2.81 10.29 -9.55
C HIS A 130 3.40 10.86 -8.25
N ILE A 131 4.49 11.63 -8.33
CA ILE A 131 5.21 12.15 -7.15
C ILE A 131 4.31 13.02 -6.26
N ASN A 132 3.40 13.79 -6.84
CA ASN A 132 2.56 14.72 -6.05
C ASN A 132 1.21 14.14 -5.64
N ILE A 133 0.95 12.85 -5.89
CA ILE A 133 -0.32 12.22 -5.49
C ILE A 133 -0.31 11.98 -3.99
N HIS A 134 -1.20 12.65 -3.26
CA HIS A 134 -1.35 12.46 -1.82
C HIS A 134 -1.66 11.00 -1.45
N GLY A 135 -1.00 10.47 -0.42
CA GLY A 135 -1.14 9.07 0.03
C GLY A 135 -0.44 8.04 -0.86
N PHE A 136 0.17 8.45 -1.98
CA PHE A 136 0.92 7.53 -2.85
C PHE A 136 2.33 8.04 -3.16
N GLY A 137 2.46 9.29 -3.55
CA GLY A 137 3.73 9.92 -3.90
C GLY A 137 4.51 10.37 -2.67
N ARG A 138 5.05 11.58 -2.74
CA ARG A 138 5.95 12.17 -1.77
C ARG A 138 5.32 12.31 -0.38
N ASP A 139 6.03 11.84 0.64
CA ASP A 139 5.72 12.13 2.04
C ASP A 139 6.28 13.52 2.42
N LYS A 140 5.39 14.46 2.73
CA LYS A 140 5.77 15.86 3.02
C LYS A 140 6.58 16.00 4.30
N ALA A 141 6.22 15.23 5.34
CA ALA A 141 6.88 15.30 6.64
C ALA A 141 8.30 14.73 6.51
N ALA A 142 8.43 13.56 5.90
CA ALA A 142 9.71 12.92 5.67
C ALA A 142 10.62 13.73 4.73
N THR A 143 10.05 14.36 3.69
CA THR A 143 10.82 15.24 2.79
C THR A 143 11.47 16.39 3.56
N SER A 144 10.69 17.04 4.43
CA SER A 144 11.21 18.16 5.24
C SER A 144 12.27 17.66 6.24
N TYR A 145 12.03 16.50 6.85
CA TYR A 145 12.92 15.91 7.83
C TYR A 145 14.25 15.42 7.24
N LEU A 146 14.24 14.90 6.01
CA LEU A 146 15.40 14.33 5.34
C LEU A 146 16.12 15.31 4.40
N ALA A 147 15.64 16.55 4.29
CA ALA A 147 16.12 17.54 3.31
C ALA A 147 17.66 17.67 3.30
N GLU A 148 18.28 17.90 4.47
CA GLU A 148 19.73 18.03 4.59
C GLU A 148 20.48 16.77 4.15
N THR A 149 19.97 15.58 4.51
CA THR A 149 20.59 14.30 4.11
C THR A 149 20.52 14.10 2.60
N LEU A 150 19.39 14.45 1.97
CA LEU A 150 19.20 14.32 0.53
C LEU A 150 19.99 15.37 -0.26
N ASP A 151 20.17 16.57 0.29
CA ASP A 151 20.99 17.61 -0.32
C ASP A 151 22.46 17.20 -0.46
N LEU A 152 23.00 16.39 0.47
CA LEU A 152 24.36 15.86 0.35
C LEU A 152 24.54 14.84 -0.78
N LEU A 153 23.45 14.29 -1.31
CA LEU A 153 23.52 13.35 -2.42
C LEU A 153 23.55 14.08 -3.77
N LYS A 154 23.07 15.33 -3.85
CA LYS A 154 22.98 16.11 -5.10
C LYS A 154 24.31 16.20 -5.87
N PRO A 155 25.47 16.48 -5.25
CA PRO A 155 26.75 16.57 -5.98
C PRO A 155 27.17 15.27 -6.68
N TYR A 156 26.67 14.12 -6.22
CA TYR A 156 26.93 12.80 -6.80
C TYR A 156 25.93 12.41 -7.89
N ASN A 157 24.93 13.27 -8.13
CA ASN A 157 23.75 12.98 -8.93
C ASN A 157 23.40 14.16 -9.87
N GLU A 158 24.42 14.80 -10.43
CA GLU A 158 24.27 15.93 -11.38
C GLU A 158 23.43 17.10 -10.79
N ASP A 159 23.52 17.30 -9.48
CA ASP A 159 22.76 18.29 -8.72
C ASP A 159 21.23 18.15 -8.81
N ARG A 160 20.72 16.93 -9.08
CA ARG A 160 19.30 16.62 -9.21
C ARG A 160 18.73 15.93 -7.97
N GLU A 161 17.42 16.10 -7.77
CA GLU A 161 16.65 15.21 -6.90
C GLU A 161 16.50 13.85 -7.59
N VAL A 162 17.16 12.84 -7.04
CA VAL A 162 17.13 11.47 -7.58
C VAL A 162 16.39 10.48 -6.67
N LEU A 163 16.22 10.78 -5.39
CA LEU A 163 15.51 9.96 -4.42
C LEU A 163 14.31 10.71 -3.85
N VAL A 164 13.14 10.06 -3.87
CA VAL A 164 11.90 10.63 -3.37
C VAL A 164 11.42 9.82 -2.16
N PRO A 165 11.29 10.46 -0.97
CA PRO A 165 10.64 9.86 0.19
C PRO A 165 9.15 9.61 -0.11
N LEU A 166 8.70 8.36 -0.13
CA LEU A 166 7.30 8.03 -0.43
C LEU A 166 6.47 7.84 0.83
N HIS A 167 5.19 8.21 0.72
CA HIS A 167 4.17 7.90 1.71
C HIS A 167 4.09 6.39 1.96
N VAL A 168 3.95 6.01 3.22
CA VAL A 168 3.72 4.63 3.67
C VAL A 168 2.63 4.67 4.73
N ASP A 169 1.69 3.73 4.71
CA ASP A 169 0.62 3.72 5.69
C ASP A 169 1.13 3.38 7.10
N GLY A 170 0.69 4.15 8.10
CA GLY A 170 1.09 4.04 9.51
C GLY A 170 0.19 3.10 10.33
N ASP A 171 -0.13 1.92 9.81
CA ASP A 171 -1.06 0.94 10.43
C ASP A 171 -0.35 -0.12 11.30
N GLY A 172 0.92 0.12 11.66
CA GLY A 172 1.76 -0.85 12.38
C GLY A 172 2.57 -1.78 11.46
N HIS A 173 2.35 -1.75 10.14
CA HIS A 173 3.11 -2.55 9.17
C HIS A 173 4.10 -1.75 8.33
N CYS A 174 4.38 -0.49 8.70
CA CYS A 174 5.16 0.45 7.91
C CYS A 174 6.51 -0.07 7.40
N LEU A 175 7.25 -0.89 8.15
CA LEU A 175 8.50 -1.50 7.65
C LEU A 175 8.27 -2.38 6.41
N VAL A 176 7.33 -3.33 6.48
CA VAL A 176 7.07 -4.25 5.36
C VAL A 176 6.29 -3.57 4.24
N HIS A 177 5.51 -2.53 4.54
CA HIS A 177 4.92 -1.65 3.54
C HIS A 177 6.02 -0.90 2.77
N ALA A 178 6.95 -0.25 3.46
CA ALA A 178 8.07 0.46 2.86
C ALA A 178 8.94 -0.46 2.00
N VAL A 179 9.24 -1.67 2.47
CA VAL A 179 9.95 -2.69 1.68
C VAL A 179 9.14 -3.11 0.46
N SER A 180 7.86 -3.46 0.62
CA SER A 180 6.99 -3.82 -0.51
C SER A 180 6.93 -2.69 -1.55
N ARG A 181 6.82 -1.44 -1.11
CA ARG A 181 6.84 -0.27 -1.99
C ARG A 181 8.18 -0.07 -2.69
N SER A 182 9.30 -0.30 -2.01
CA SER A 182 10.64 -0.25 -2.62
C SER A 182 10.80 -1.26 -3.77
N LEU A 183 10.15 -2.42 -3.64
CA LEU A 183 10.27 -3.53 -4.58
C LEU A 183 9.29 -3.41 -5.77
N VAL A 184 8.04 -3.01 -5.51
CA VAL A 184 6.95 -3.10 -6.49
C VAL A 184 6.03 -1.86 -6.55
N GLY A 185 6.32 -0.83 -5.76
CA GLY A 185 5.57 0.43 -5.73
C GLY A 185 4.26 0.39 -4.98
N ARG A 186 3.95 -0.77 -4.38
CA ARG A 186 2.68 -1.10 -3.73
C ARG A 186 2.93 -1.74 -2.39
N GLU A 187 1.98 -1.61 -1.47
CA GLU A 187 1.98 -2.32 -0.19
C GLU A 187 1.49 -3.78 -0.34
N LEU A 188 1.26 -4.25 -1.57
CA LEU A 188 0.66 -5.54 -1.92
C LEU A 188 1.34 -6.79 -1.28
N PHE A 189 2.62 -6.74 -0.97
CA PHE A 189 3.36 -7.89 -0.41
C PHE A 189 3.67 -7.76 1.10
N TRP A 190 3.03 -6.82 1.81
CA TRP A 190 3.26 -6.63 3.25
C TRP A 190 3.06 -7.91 4.08
N HIS A 191 1.98 -8.65 3.80
CA HIS A 191 1.61 -9.86 4.54
C HIS A 191 2.54 -11.04 4.19
N PRO A 192 2.83 -11.33 2.90
CA PRO A 192 3.89 -12.28 2.53
C PRO A 192 5.25 -11.98 3.17
N LEU A 193 5.67 -10.72 3.26
CA LEU A 193 6.94 -10.34 3.89
C LEU A 193 6.96 -10.64 5.39
N ARG A 194 5.87 -10.36 6.11
CA ARG A 194 5.71 -10.71 7.54
C ARG A 194 5.83 -12.22 7.78
N ILE A 195 5.04 -13.01 7.05
CA ILE A 195 5.03 -14.46 7.18
C ILE A 195 6.37 -15.07 6.75
N GLY A 196 6.95 -14.57 5.65
CA GLY A 196 8.27 -15.00 5.17
C GLY A 196 9.37 -14.70 6.17
N LEU A 197 9.33 -13.54 6.83
CA LEU A 197 10.29 -13.16 7.87
C LEU A 197 10.18 -14.07 9.10
N LYS A 198 8.96 -14.34 9.57
CA LYS A 198 8.73 -15.29 10.67
C LYS A 198 9.31 -16.67 10.35
N GLN A 199 9.00 -17.19 9.16
CA GLN A 199 9.52 -18.49 8.71
C GLN A 199 11.05 -18.48 8.62
N HIS A 200 11.63 -17.39 8.10
CA HIS A 200 13.07 -17.24 7.98
C HIS A 200 13.77 -17.26 9.33
N PHE A 201 13.25 -16.56 10.34
CA PHE A 201 13.79 -16.61 11.70
C PHE A 201 13.69 -18.00 12.29
N ASN A 202 12.53 -18.66 12.22
CA ASN A 202 12.37 -20.02 12.76
C ASN A 202 13.36 -21.00 12.14
N LEU A 203 13.59 -20.92 10.83
CA LEU A 203 14.52 -21.82 10.11
C LEU A 203 16.00 -21.54 10.39
N ASN A 204 16.35 -20.30 10.77
CA ASN A 204 17.75 -19.88 10.90
C ASN A 204 18.11 -19.42 12.32
N ILE A 205 17.26 -19.70 13.31
CA ILE A 205 17.33 -19.11 14.65
C ILE A 205 18.69 -19.32 15.32
N GLU A 206 19.30 -20.48 15.16
CA GLU A 206 20.61 -20.78 15.75
C GLU A 206 21.74 -19.96 15.12
N LYS A 207 21.66 -19.64 13.82
CA LYS A 207 22.61 -18.72 13.18
C LYS A 207 22.49 -17.31 13.74
N TYR A 208 21.25 -16.86 13.95
CA TYR A 208 21.00 -15.54 14.53
C TYR A 208 21.48 -15.44 15.98
N LYS A 209 21.19 -16.45 16.82
CA LYS A 209 21.68 -16.51 18.20
C LYS A 209 23.21 -16.53 18.25
N ALA A 210 23.86 -17.29 17.38
CA ALA A 210 25.32 -17.33 17.31
C ALA A 210 25.92 -15.98 16.88
N LEU A 211 25.30 -15.30 15.92
CA LEU A 211 25.78 -14.02 15.40
C LEU A 211 25.53 -12.85 16.36
N LEU A 212 24.36 -12.83 17.01
CA LEU A 212 23.86 -11.67 17.75
C LEU A 212 23.75 -11.91 19.26
N GLY A 213 24.24 -13.05 19.77
CA GLY A 213 24.09 -13.43 21.19
C GLY A 213 24.74 -12.46 22.18
N SER A 214 25.68 -11.62 21.74
CA SER A 214 26.25 -10.53 22.56
C SER A 214 25.37 -9.28 22.62
N PHE A 215 24.34 -9.18 21.76
CA PHE A 215 23.47 -8.01 21.63
C PHE A 215 22.01 -8.31 21.97
N ILE A 216 21.53 -9.52 21.67
CA ILE A 216 20.15 -9.96 21.85
C ILE A 216 20.15 -11.20 22.74
N ASN A 217 19.41 -11.15 23.85
CA ASN A 217 19.31 -12.30 24.74
C ASN A 217 18.53 -13.45 24.08
N SER A 218 18.96 -14.69 24.33
CA SER A 218 18.24 -15.90 23.92
C SER A 218 16.74 -15.89 24.28
N SER A 219 16.35 -15.26 25.39
CA SER A 219 14.96 -15.14 25.84
C SER A 219 14.10 -14.15 25.04
N GLU A 220 14.70 -13.24 24.28
CA GLU A 220 13.97 -12.24 23.47
C GLU A 220 13.46 -12.82 22.15
N TRP A 221 14.07 -13.90 21.65
CA TRP A 221 13.77 -14.48 20.34
C TRP A 221 12.32 -14.91 20.13
N PRO A 222 11.64 -15.56 21.10
CA PRO A 222 10.22 -15.86 20.94
C PRO A 222 9.40 -14.61 20.64
N CYS A 223 9.67 -13.51 21.35
CA CYS A 223 8.99 -12.22 21.14
C CYS A 223 9.32 -11.63 19.76
N ILE A 224 10.60 -11.59 19.36
CA ILE A 224 11.03 -11.12 18.02
C ILE A 224 10.33 -11.90 16.89
N ILE A 225 10.20 -13.22 17.05
CA ILE A 225 9.52 -14.07 16.06
C ILE A 225 8.01 -13.82 16.06
N GLU A 226 7.41 -13.57 17.22
CA GLU A 226 5.98 -13.26 17.37
C GLU A 226 5.63 -11.87 16.81
N GLU A 227 6.51 -10.88 16.97
CA GLU A 227 6.39 -9.53 16.38
C GLU A 227 6.19 -9.58 14.85
N CYS A 228 6.67 -10.64 14.19
CA CYS A 228 6.50 -10.87 12.75
C CYS A 228 5.09 -11.30 12.35
N GLU A 229 4.23 -11.70 13.29
CA GLU A 229 2.85 -12.06 12.98
C GLU A 229 2.09 -10.85 12.40
N PRO A 230 1.29 -11.04 11.33
CA PRO A 230 0.44 -9.98 10.78
C PRO A 230 -0.55 -9.42 11.80
N ASP A 231 -1.10 -10.25 12.68
CA ASP A 231 -2.08 -9.84 13.69
C ASP A 231 -1.45 -9.56 15.07
N TYR A 232 -0.12 -9.47 15.15
CA TYR A 232 0.58 -9.30 16.42
C TYR A 232 0.08 -8.06 17.17
N LYS A 233 -0.21 -8.26 18.45
CA LYS A 233 -0.53 -7.20 19.39
C LYS A 233 0.23 -7.46 20.69
N PRO A 234 1.03 -6.51 21.17
CA PRO A 234 1.72 -6.70 22.44
C PRO A 234 0.72 -6.74 23.59
N SER A 235 1.02 -7.59 24.58
CA SER A 235 0.19 -7.82 25.77
C SER A 235 0.03 -6.57 26.64
N ASP A 236 0.99 -5.63 26.58
CA ASP A 236 1.04 -4.42 27.39
C ASP A 236 0.41 -3.18 26.72
N GLY A 237 -0.09 -3.33 25.49
CA GLY A 237 -0.71 -2.23 24.73
C GLY A 237 0.28 -1.19 24.20
N SER A 238 1.60 -1.44 24.27
CA SER A 238 2.61 -0.57 23.68
C SER A 238 2.47 -0.49 22.15
N MET A 239 2.95 0.61 21.55
CA MET A 239 3.07 0.69 20.09
C MET A 239 4.23 -0.20 19.65
N VAL A 240 3.95 -1.27 18.92
CA VAL A 240 4.99 -2.14 18.36
C VAL A 240 5.21 -1.84 16.89
N GLY A 241 6.46 -1.50 16.58
CA GLY A 241 7.00 -1.52 15.23
C GLY A 241 8.08 -2.59 15.12
N LEU A 242 8.23 -3.15 13.92
CA LEU A 242 9.37 -4.02 13.63
C LEU A 242 10.69 -3.25 13.80
N ARG A 243 11.61 -3.82 14.59
CA ARG A 243 12.93 -3.26 14.96
C ARG A 243 14.04 -3.57 13.94
N ASN A 244 15.25 -3.05 14.17
CA ASN A 244 16.44 -3.29 13.31
C ASN A 244 16.72 -4.77 13.02
N ILE A 245 16.51 -5.68 13.98
CA ILE A 245 16.64 -7.13 13.76
C ILE A 245 15.72 -7.63 12.63
N HIS A 246 14.54 -7.04 12.46
CA HIS A 246 13.61 -7.37 11.39
C HIS A 246 14.08 -6.84 10.04
N ILE A 247 14.69 -5.65 10.00
CA ILE A 247 15.31 -5.13 8.76
C ILE A 247 16.44 -6.05 8.34
N PHE A 248 17.28 -6.47 9.29
CA PHE A 248 18.34 -7.45 9.06
C PHE A 248 17.80 -8.79 8.55
N GLY A 249 16.72 -9.29 9.15
CA GLY A 249 16.04 -10.50 8.68
C GLY A 249 15.44 -10.34 7.28
N LEU A 250 14.85 -9.18 6.96
CA LEU A 250 14.33 -8.87 5.63
C LEU A 250 15.45 -8.79 4.59
N ALA A 251 16.61 -8.23 4.91
CA ALA A 251 17.76 -8.23 4.02
C ALA A 251 18.17 -9.66 3.64
N ASN A 252 18.23 -10.57 4.63
CA ASN A 252 18.54 -11.98 4.41
C ASN A 252 17.43 -12.75 3.67
N LEU A 253 16.16 -12.45 3.97
CA LEU A 253 14.99 -13.03 3.29
C LEU A 253 14.96 -12.65 1.80
N LEU A 254 15.23 -11.37 1.49
CA LEU A 254 15.26 -10.84 0.13
C LEU A 254 16.57 -11.15 -0.61
N ARG A 255 17.62 -11.56 0.12
CA ARG A 255 19.01 -11.70 -0.38
C ARG A 255 19.51 -10.41 -1.03
N ARG A 256 19.28 -9.31 -0.32
CA ARG A 256 19.53 -7.96 -0.81
C ARG A 256 19.88 -7.03 0.35
N PRO A 257 20.89 -6.17 0.22
CA PRO A 257 21.17 -5.17 1.23
C PRO A 257 20.01 -4.17 1.39
N ILE A 258 19.80 -3.71 2.61
CA ILE A 258 18.86 -2.65 2.93
C ILE A 258 19.63 -1.52 3.61
N LEU A 259 19.52 -0.32 3.08
CA LEU A 259 20.04 0.90 3.69
C LEU A 259 18.90 1.56 4.48
N LEU A 260 19.12 1.84 5.77
CA LEU A 260 18.25 2.70 6.57
C LEU A 260 18.99 4.01 6.83
N ILE A 261 18.42 5.12 6.37
CA ILE A 261 18.95 6.47 6.63
C ILE A 261 18.03 7.28 7.56
N ASP A 262 18.59 8.35 8.10
CA ASP A 262 17.90 9.30 8.97
C ASP A 262 18.27 10.74 8.53
N CYS A 263 17.76 11.75 9.23
CA CYS A 263 18.29 13.11 9.11
C CYS A 263 19.78 13.14 9.48
N MET A 264 20.49 14.22 9.11
CA MET A 264 21.93 14.31 9.30
C MET A 264 22.40 14.12 10.75
N ALA A 265 21.64 14.63 11.71
CA ALA A 265 21.92 14.40 13.13
C ALA A 265 21.74 12.92 13.50
N GLY A 266 20.68 12.28 13.01
CA GLY A 266 20.38 10.87 13.24
C GLY A 266 21.42 9.93 12.63
N MET A 267 21.87 10.23 11.42
CA MET A 267 22.95 9.50 10.72
C MET A 267 24.26 9.48 11.52
N LYS A 268 24.51 10.49 12.36
CA LYS A 268 25.72 10.63 13.18
C LYS A 268 25.59 10.10 14.61
N ALA A 269 24.37 9.87 15.10
CA ALA A 269 24.12 9.63 16.52
C ALA A 269 24.33 8.17 16.97
N SER A 270 23.67 7.20 16.31
CA SER A 270 23.77 5.77 16.65
C SER A 270 23.45 4.89 15.44
N ALA A 271 24.07 3.70 15.40
CA ALA A 271 23.72 2.64 14.44
C ALA A 271 22.29 2.09 14.66
N ASP A 272 21.65 2.44 15.78
CA ASP A 272 20.26 2.08 16.04
C ASP A 272 19.27 2.88 15.20
N TYR A 273 19.68 4.05 14.68
CA TYR A 273 18.82 4.94 13.90
C TYR A 273 19.11 4.91 12.40
N ALA A 274 20.36 4.66 12.01
CA ALA A 274 20.75 4.50 10.61
C ALA A 274 21.79 3.38 10.49
N ALA A 275 21.63 2.52 9.49
CA ALA A 275 22.48 1.34 9.34
C ALA A 275 22.43 0.76 7.93
N VAL A 276 23.47 0.01 7.58
CA VAL A 276 23.49 -0.89 6.43
C VAL A 276 23.23 -2.31 6.91
N PHE A 277 22.18 -2.94 6.39
CA PHE A 277 21.81 -4.31 6.69
C PHE A 277 22.21 -5.22 5.53
N LEU A 278 23.25 -6.04 5.75
CA LEU A 278 23.77 -6.95 4.73
C LEU A 278 23.06 -8.32 4.80
N PRO A 279 22.82 -9.00 3.66
CA PRO A 279 22.25 -10.34 3.62
C PRO A 279 23.29 -11.43 3.94
N GLY A 280 24.10 -11.23 4.98
CA GLY A 280 25.31 -12.01 5.27
C GLY A 280 25.07 -13.44 5.75
N LEU A 281 23.83 -13.86 6.02
CA LEU A 281 23.50 -15.28 6.24
C LEU A 281 23.40 -16.08 4.93
N ASN A 282 23.49 -15.39 3.79
CA ASN A 282 23.57 -15.98 2.46
C ASN A 282 24.95 -15.70 1.84
N PRO A 283 25.53 -16.63 1.07
CA PRO A 283 26.76 -16.33 0.34
C PRO A 283 26.50 -15.23 -0.72
N PRO A 284 27.49 -14.38 -1.05
CA PRO A 284 27.32 -13.29 -2.02
C PRO A 284 26.71 -13.70 -3.36
N MET A 285 27.08 -14.89 -3.87
CA MET A 285 26.54 -15.45 -5.12
C MET A 285 25.01 -15.66 -5.09
N ALA A 286 24.44 -15.92 -3.92
CA ALA A 286 22.99 -16.07 -3.75
C ALA A 286 22.27 -14.72 -3.67
N CYS A 287 23.01 -13.63 -3.50
CA CYS A 287 22.55 -12.25 -3.43
C CYS A 287 22.74 -11.50 -4.77
N SER A 288 22.84 -12.25 -5.87
CA SER A 288 22.96 -11.73 -7.23
C SER A 288 21.72 -11.98 -8.05
N ASN A 289 21.49 -11.13 -9.04
CA ASN A 289 20.48 -11.32 -10.07
C ASN A 289 20.88 -12.46 -11.04
N LYS A 290 20.01 -12.76 -12.01
CA LYS A 290 20.26 -13.81 -13.02
C LYS A 290 21.47 -13.54 -13.91
N ALA A 291 21.93 -12.29 -14.01
CA ALA A 291 23.15 -11.91 -14.73
C ALA A 291 24.41 -11.98 -13.85
N GLY A 292 24.30 -12.50 -12.61
CA GLY A 292 25.42 -12.63 -11.67
C GLY A 292 25.81 -11.32 -10.98
N GLN A 293 25.11 -10.22 -11.23
CA GLN A 293 25.37 -8.93 -10.59
C GLN A 293 24.71 -8.88 -9.22
N ILE A 294 25.46 -8.44 -8.21
CA ILE A 294 24.95 -8.26 -6.84
C ILE A 294 23.73 -7.35 -6.85
N ASN A 295 22.69 -7.73 -6.10
CA ASN A 295 21.47 -6.97 -5.98
C ASN A 295 21.77 -5.60 -5.33
N PRO A 296 21.48 -4.47 -5.99
CA PRO A 296 21.78 -3.14 -5.46
C PRO A 296 20.89 -2.84 -4.25
N PRO A 297 21.34 -2.14 -3.20
CA PRO A 297 20.54 -1.90 -2.00
C PRO A 297 19.20 -1.21 -2.26
N ILE A 298 18.16 -1.51 -1.46
CA ILE A 298 16.99 -0.61 -1.34
C ILE A 298 17.23 0.39 -0.21
N CYS A 299 16.58 1.57 -0.28
CA CYS A 299 16.73 2.62 0.71
C CYS A 299 15.42 2.85 1.47
N LEU A 300 15.50 2.74 2.79
CA LEU A 300 14.46 3.08 3.75
C LEU A 300 14.91 4.30 4.56
N ALA A 301 13.96 4.98 5.18
CA ALA A 301 14.27 6.01 6.17
C ALA A 301 13.22 6.11 7.26
N TRP A 302 13.57 6.85 8.31
CA TRP A 302 12.60 7.39 9.24
C TRP A 302 11.88 8.60 8.65
N SER A 303 10.57 8.68 8.85
CA SER A 303 9.77 9.82 8.41
C SER A 303 9.90 11.05 9.31
N SER A 304 10.37 10.89 10.55
CA SER A 304 10.50 11.98 11.53
C SER A 304 11.48 11.63 12.65
N ALA A 305 11.82 12.63 13.47
CA ALA A 305 12.66 12.48 14.67
C ALA A 305 12.11 11.50 15.71
N ALA A 306 10.80 11.21 15.68
CA ALA A 306 10.17 10.23 16.57
C ALA A 306 10.56 8.79 16.23
N ARG A 307 11.04 8.52 15.01
CA ARG A 307 11.56 7.20 14.56
C ARG A 307 10.60 6.04 14.86
N ASN A 308 9.31 6.28 14.65
CA ASN A 308 8.24 5.31 14.87
C ASN A 308 7.54 4.92 13.56
N HIS A 309 7.98 5.46 12.41
CA HIS A 309 7.36 5.19 11.12
C HIS A 309 8.40 5.15 10.00
N TYR A 310 8.50 3.98 9.36
CA TYR A 310 9.38 3.74 8.22
C TYR A 310 8.73 4.20 6.92
N ILE A 311 9.55 4.79 6.07
CA ILE A 311 9.22 5.11 4.68
C ILE A 311 10.29 4.53 3.74
N THR A 312 10.01 4.58 2.44
CA THR A 312 10.97 4.20 1.40
C THR A 312 11.45 5.42 0.62
N LEU A 313 12.70 5.38 0.17
CA LEU A 313 13.24 6.31 -0.82
C LEU A 313 13.45 5.58 -2.13
N VAL A 314 12.76 6.04 -3.16
CA VAL A 314 12.80 5.41 -4.49
C VAL A 314 13.34 6.36 -5.53
N SER A 315 13.85 5.81 -6.62
CA SER A 315 14.31 6.62 -7.74
C SER A 315 13.16 7.15 -8.58
N ILE A 316 13.40 8.26 -9.27
CA ILE A 316 12.50 8.80 -10.30
C ILE A 316 12.82 8.09 -11.62
N LYS A 317 11.81 7.49 -12.26
CA LYS A 317 11.96 6.66 -13.46
C LYS A 317 12.61 7.40 -14.63
N GLU A 318 12.34 8.70 -14.74
CA GLU A 318 12.86 9.56 -15.81
C GLU A 318 14.31 10.03 -15.57
N ASN A 319 14.87 9.78 -14.39
CA ASN A 319 16.22 10.21 -14.01
C ASN A 319 17.22 9.03 -14.02
N PRO A 320 18.53 9.32 -14.06
CA PRO A 320 19.57 8.31 -13.81
C PRO A 320 19.39 7.64 -12.43
N LEU A 321 19.89 6.41 -12.31
CA LEU A 321 19.80 5.69 -11.04
C LEU A 321 20.59 6.41 -9.93
N PRO A 322 20.03 6.55 -8.72
CA PRO A 322 20.64 7.32 -7.64
C PRO A 322 21.98 6.73 -7.20
N LYS A 323 23.00 7.58 -7.16
CA LYS A 323 24.30 7.29 -6.59
C LYS A 323 24.34 7.70 -5.12
N PHE A 324 24.86 6.81 -4.28
CA PHE A 324 25.08 7.06 -2.87
C PHE A 324 26.57 6.86 -2.56
N PRO A 325 27.26 7.88 -2.02
CA PRO A 325 28.70 7.79 -1.81
C PRO A 325 29.04 7.00 -0.54
N ARG A 326 30.12 6.20 -0.60
CA ARG A 326 30.54 5.33 0.50
C ARG A 326 30.76 6.07 1.82
N HIS A 327 31.31 7.28 1.77
CA HIS A 327 31.65 8.04 2.99
C HIS A 327 30.43 8.55 3.77
N LEU A 328 29.23 8.55 3.16
CA LEU A 328 27.97 8.86 3.84
C LEU A 328 27.26 7.61 4.37
N LEU A 329 27.82 6.40 4.16
CA LEU A 329 27.18 5.18 4.62
C LEU A 329 27.20 5.12 6.15
N PRO A 330 26.06 4.78 6.77
CA PRO A 330 26.06 4.40 8.17
C PRO A 330 26.79 3.06 8.35
N LYS A 331 27.06 2.70 9.61
CA LYS A 331 27.75 1.45 9.95
C LYS A 331 26.93 0.23 9.53
N VAL A 332 27.62 -0.88 9.26
CA VAL A 332 26.98 -2.18 9.06
C VAL A 332 26.41 -2.66 10.40
N TRP A 333 25.14 -3.08 10.40
CA TRP A 333 24.47 -3.61 11.58
C TRP A 333 24.56 -5.13 11.62
N GLY A 334 24.91 -5.69 12.78
CA GLY A 334 24.98 -7.13 13.01
C GLY A 334 26.12 -7.88 12.31
N PHE A 335 26.96 -7.20 11.53
CA PHE A 335 28.10 -7.79 10.81
C PHE A 335 29.34 -6.88 10.82
N PRO A 336 30.54 -7.45 10.59
CA PRO A 336 31.76 -6.69 10.37
C PRO A 336 31.68 -5.74 9.17
N GLN A 337 32.25 -4.54 9.33
CA GLN A 337 32.23 -3.50 8.30
C GLN A 337 32.95 -3.91 7.00
N ASN A 338 33.96 -4.79 7.07
CA ASN A 338 34.72 -5.25 5.92
C ASN A 338 33.91 -6.16 4.96
N LEU A 339 32.74 -6.65 5.36
CA LEU A 339 31.85 -7.41 4.47
C LEU A 339 31.10 -6.53 3.47
N LEU A 340 31.16 -5.21 3.61
CA LEU A 340 30.45 -4.26 2.75
C LEU A 340 30.77 -4.50 1.25
N ASP A 341 32.05 -4.67 0.92
CA ASP A 341 32.54 -4.92 -0.45
C ASP A 341 32.09 -6.25 -1.04
N SER A 342 31.67 -7.21 -0.19
CA SER A 342 31.16 -8.50 -0.66
C SER A 342 29.70 -8.43 -1.12
N TYR A 343 28.96 -7.42 -0.68
CA TYR A 343 27.50 -7.33 -0.89
C TYR A 343 27.05 -6.00 -1.50
N ILE A 344 27.94 -5.03 -1.69
CA ILE A 344 27.66 -3.76 -2.35
C ILE A 344 28.78 -3.47 -3.33
N LYS A 345 28.41 -3.22 -4.59
CA LYS A 345 29.35 -2.83 -5.64
C LYS A 345 29.52 -1.32 -5.66
N PHE A 346 30.75 -0.86 -5.43
CA PHE A 346 31.13 0.54 -5.56
C PHE A 346 31.74 0.80 -6.95
N ASP A 347 31.47 1.97 -7.51
CA ASP A 347 32.05 2.46 -8.76
C ASP A 347 33.38 3.21 -8.52
N GLU A 348 33.94 3.76 -9.60
CA GLU A 348 35.22 4.47 -9.58
C GLU A 348 35.18 5.76 -8.72
N GLN A 349 34.00 6.36 -8.57
CA GLN A 349 33.76 7.52 -7.69
C GLN A 349 33.47 7.09 -6.25
N ASN A 350 33.67 5.81 -5.92
CA ASN A 350 33.39 5.23 -4.62
C ASN A 350 31.92 5.41 -4.18
N CYS A 351 31.02 5.38 -5.15
CA CYS A 351 29.57 5.43 -4.97
C CYS A 351 28.96 4.07 -5.31
N PHE A 352 27.80 3.75 -4.74
CA PHE A 352 26.99 2.62 -5.18
C PHE A 352 25.63 3.11 -5.64
N THR A 353 24.96 2.29 -6.45
CA THR A 353 23.63 2.61 -6.95
C THR A 353 22.56 2.11 -5.97
N ILE A 354 21.61 2.97 -5.60
CA ILE A 354 20.40 2.59 -4.86
C ILE A 354 19.34 2.13 -5.87
N GLY A 355 18.77 0.95 -5.61
CA GLY A 355 17.81 0.34 -6.51
C GLY A 355 18.43 -0.17 -7.81
N GLY A 356 17.60 -0.71 -8.68
CA GLY A 356 17.99 -1.21 -10.00
C GLY A 356 16.93 -0.96 -11.06
N GLU A 357 17.20 -1.43 -12.28
CA GLU A 357 16.33 -1.20 -13.45
C GLU A 357 15.22 -2.25 -13.57
N VAL A 358 15.38 -3.39 -12.91
CA VAL A 358 14.47 -4.53 -13.04
C VAL A 358 13.18 -4.26 -12.25
N CYS A 359 12.18 -3.70 -12.92
CA CYS A 359 10.87 -3.42 -12.34
C CYS A 359 9.89 -4.58 -12.56
N LEU A 360 8.92 -4.76 -11.65
CA LEU A 360 7.67 -5.46 -12.02
C LEU A 360 6.79 -4.50 -12.80
N THR A 361 6.31 -4.94 -13.96
CA THR A 361 5.52 -4.07 -14.83
C THR A 361 4.13 -3.84 -14.25
N GLN A 362 3.60 -2.62 -14.40
CA GLN A 362 2.24 -2.30 -13.95
C GLN A 362 1.18 -3.25 -14.52
N PRO A 363 1.22 -3.66 -15.81
CA PRO A 363 0.29 -4.66 -16.33
C PRO A 363 0.35 -6.02 -15.60
N TYR A 364 1.55 -6.45 -15.18
CA TYR A 364 1.68 -7.68 -14.40
C TYR A 364 1.06 -7.54 -13.01
N ILE A 365 1.34 -6.42 -12.32
CA ILE A 365 0.74 -6.13 -11.00
C ILE A 365 -0.79 -6.05 -11.09
N CYS A 366 -1.33 -5.42 -12.13
CA CYS A 366 -2.78 -5.38 -12.38
C CYS A 366 -3.36 -6.78 -12.54
N LYS A 367 -2.75 -7.64 -13.37
CA LYS A 367 -3.22 -9.02 -13.58
C LYS A 367 -3.14 -9.86 -12.30
N LEU A 368 -2.04 -9.73 -11.55
CA LEU A 368 -1.87 -10.42 -10.27
C LEU A 368 -2.93 -10.00 -9.26
N THR A 369 -3.17 -8.68 -9.14
CA THR A 369 -4.19 -8.13 -8.22
C THR A 369 -5.58 -8.60 -8.64
N PHE A 370 -5.91 -8.55 -9.93
CA PHE A 370 -7.18 -9.05 -10.46
C PHE A 370 -7.40 -10.54 -10.16
N ALA A 371 -6.37 -11.38 -10.34
CA ALA A 371 -6.47 -12.80 -9.99
C ALA A 371 -6.77 -13.01 -8.50
N MET A 372 -6.17 -12.19 -7.63
CA MET A 372 -6.45 -12.22 -6.19
C MET A 372 -7.83 -11.64 -5.86
N ASP A 373 -8.33 -10.63 -6.59
CA ASP A 373 -9.68 -10.10 -6.44
C ASP A 373 -10.72 -11.19 -6.72
N GLU A 374 -10.55 -11.99 -7.79
CA GLU A 374 -11.44 -13.11 -8.10
C GLU A 374 -11.43 -14.18 -7.00
N LEU A 375 -10.23 -14.52 -6.49
CA LEU A 375 -10.09 -15.47 -5.39
C LEU A 375 -10.72 -14.93 -4.09
N PHE A 376 -10.52 -13.65 -3.80
CA PHE A 376 -11.09 -12.96 -2.65
C PHE A 376 -12.61 -13.00 -2.72
N GLN A 377 -13.20 -12.65 -3.85
CA GLN A 377 -14.64 -12.70 -4.05
C GLN A 377 -15.19 -14.11 -3.88
N THR A 378 -14.49 -15.12 -4.40
CA THR A 378 -14.90 -16.52 -4.24
C THR A 378 -14.91 -16.95 -2.77
N ARG A 379 -13.93 -16.50 -1.97
CA ARG A 379 -13.83 -16.87 -0.54
C ARG A 379 -14.79 -16.10 0.36
N ASN A 380 -14.97 -14.81 0.09
CA ASN A 380 -15.71 -13.91 0.97
C ASN A 380 -17.13 -13.61 0.49
N ALA A 381 -17.51 -14.09 -0.70
CA ALA A 381 -18.77 -13.79 -1.37
C ALA A 381 -19.02 -12.28 -1.59
N VAL A 382 -17.96 -11.46 -1.56
CA VAL A 382 -18.00 -10.02 -1.80
C VAL A 382 -16.72 -9.56 -2.50
N PRO A 383 -16.80 -8.71 -3.55
CA PRO A 383 -15.62 -8.13 -4.19
C PRO A 383 -14.88 -7.17 -3.24
N PRO A 384 -13.53 -7.11 -3.30
CA PRO A 384 -12.74 -6.21 -2.45
C PRO A 384 -13.03 -4.72 -2.73
N SER A 385 -13.47 -4.39 -3.95
CA SER A 385 -13.89 -3.04 -4.32
C SER A 385 -15.13 -2.57 -3.54
N ILE A 386 -16.09 -3.47 -3.29
CA ILE A 386 -17.28 -3.18 -2.47
C ILE A 386 -16.89 -3.00 -1.01
N VAL A 387 -15.99 -3.84 -0.48
CA VAL A 387 -15.46 -3.70 0.88
C VAL A 387 -14.76 -2.35 1.05
N THR A 388 -13.94 -1.96 0.08
CA THR A 388 -13.21 -0.67 0.08
C THR A 388 -14.16 0.52 0.04
N ASP A 389 -15.16 0.50 -0.84
CA ASP A 389 -16.13 1.59 -0.93
C ASP A 389 -17.03 1.63 0.34
N LEU A 390 -17.42 0.48 0.91
CA LEU A 390 -18.14 0.43 2.19
C LEU A 390 -17.30 1.04 3.32
N TYR A 391 -16.03 0.65 3.44
CA TYR A 391 -15.10 1.23 4.41
C TYR A 391 -15.05 2.75 4.30
N HIS A 392 -14.88 3.26 3.07
CA HIS A 392 -14.82 4.68 2.81
C HIS A 392 -16.09 5.41 3.27
N TYR A 393 -17.27 5.02 2.79
CA TYR A 393 -18.50 5.79 3.01
C TYR A 393 -19.17 5.55 4.37
N HIS A 394 -18.92 4.41 5.01
CA HIS A 394 -19.54 4.07 6.30
C HIS A 394 -18.62 4.17 7.51
N TYR A 395 -17.31 3.99 7.34
CA TYR A 395 -16.40 3.83 8.49
C TYR A 395 -15.32 4.89 8.57
N SER A 396 -14.67 5.25 7.45
CA SER A 396 -13.43 6.03 7.44
C SER A 396 -13.49 7.41 8.12
N THR A 397 -14.68 8.01 8.23
CA THR A 397 -14.88 9.34 8.85
C THR A 397 -15.86 9.36 10.02
N LYS A 398 -16.52 8.23 10.30
CA LYS A 398 -17.62 8.18 11.29
C LYS A 398 -17.20 7.61 12.63
N LEU A 399 -16.04 6.96 12.72
CA LEU A 399 -15.59 6.27 13.92
C LEU A 399 -14.24 6.80 14.41
N LEU A 400 -14.11 6.94 15.73
CA LEU A 400 -12.85 7.28 16.42
C LEU A 400 -11.76 6.22 16.21
N SER A 401 -12.15 4.96 16.02
CA SER A 401 -11.26 3.85 15.69
C SER A 401 -11.86 3.04 14.53
N PRO A 402 -11.16 2.94 13.39
CA PRO A 402 -11.65 2.19 12.25
C PRO A 402 -11.76 0.69 12.59
N PRO A 403 -12.80 0.00 12.10
CA PRO A 403 -12.95 -1.44 12.33
C PRO A 403 -11.87 -2.24 11.61
N LYS A 404 -11.58 -3.43 12.14
CA LYS A 404 -10.74 -4.41 11.45
C LYS A 404 -11.31 -4.78 10.08
N ALA A 405 -10.42 -5.12 9.14
CA ALA A 405 -10.81 -5.50 7.78
C ALA A 405 -11.81 -6.66 7.77
N GLU A 406 -11.62 -7.68 8.62
CA GLU A 406 -12.49 -8.87 8.69
C GLU A 406 -13.94 -8.49 9.02
N ALA A 407 -14.14 -7.54 9.93
CA ALA A 407 -15.46 -7.06 10.31
C ALA A 407 -16.12 -6.31 9.14
N VAL A 408 -15.38 -5.49 8.41
CA VAL A 408 -15.90 -4.78 7.22
C VAL A 408 -16.26 -5.77 6.12
N ILE A 409 -15.44 -6.80 5.90
CA ILE A 409 -15.68 -7.87 4.92
C ILE A 409 -16.98 -8.61 5.26
N GLU A 410 -17.18 -9.00 6.52
CA GLU A 410 -18.38 -9.70 6.97
C GLU A 410 -19.65 -8.84 6.78
N VAL A 411 -19.60 -7.57 7.16
CA VAL A 411 -20.71 -6.63 6.97
C VAL A 411 -20.99 -6.43 5.49
N ALA A 412 -19.96 -6.25 4.66
CA ALA A 412 -20.12 -6.08 3.21
C ALA A 412 -20.74 -7.32 2.56
N ALA A 413 -20.28 -8.52 2.90
CA ALA A 413 -20.82 -9.77 2.39
C ALA A 413 -22.29 -9.98 2.80
N THR A 414 -22.62 -9.69 4.05
CA THR A 414 -23.98 -9.84 4.58
C THR A 414 -24.94 -8.84 3.92
N THR A 415 -24.57 -7.56 3.91
CA THR A 415 -25.39 -6.49 3.32
C THR A 415 -25.56 -6.64 1.80
N LEU A 416 -24.54 -7.14 1.10
CA LEU A 416 -24.63 -7.46 -0.32
C LEU A 416 -25.61 -8.62 -0.57
N ARG A 417 -25.50 -9.72 0.19
CA ARG A 417 -26.38 -10.89 0.09
C ARG A 417 -27.84 -10.53 0.35
N GLU A 418 -28.07 -9.66 1.33
CA GLU A 418 -29.41 -9.18 1.69
C GLU A 418 -29.93 -8.07 0.76
N ARG A 419 -29.17 -7.68 -0.27
CA ARG A 419 -29.49 -6.60 -1.22
C ARG A 419 -29.75 -5.26 -0.54
N ARG A 420 -29.02 -4.97 0.54
CA ARG A 420 -29.12 -3.72 1.32
C ARG A 420 -28.06 -2.69 0.95
N LEU A 421 -27.12 -3.03 0.08
CA LEU A 421 -26.15 -2.08 -0.45
C LEU A 421 -26.75 -1.36 -1.65
N LEU A 422 -26.91 -0.03 -1.51
CA LEU A 422 -27.31 0.85 -2.60
C LEU A 422 -26.11 1.70 -3.01
N ARG A 423 -25.97 1.93 -4.32
CA ARG A 423 -25.02 2.89 -4.87
C ARG A 423 -25.77 4.12 -5.34
N CYS A 424 -25.39 5.29 -4.83
CA CYS A 424 -25.92 6.56 -5.33
C CYS A 424 -25.51 6.75 -6.79
N LEU A 425 -26.47 6.93 -7.69
CA LEU A 425 -26.21 7.18 -9.11
C LEU A 425 -25.57 8.55 -9.38
N SER A 426 -25.69 9.48 -8.43
CA SER A 426 -25.11 10.82 -8.53
C SER A 426 -23.66 10.82 -8.09
N CYS A 427 -23.35 10.35 -6.88
CA CYS A 427 -21.99 10.47 -6.33
C CYS A 427 -21.23 9.15 -6.19
N ASN A 428 -21.82 8.02 -6.60
CA ASN A 428 -21.27 6.65 -6.42
C ASN A 428 -21.04 6.23 -4.96
N ALA A 429 -21.52 7.01 -3.99
CA ALA A 429 -21.48 6.62 -2.59
C ALA A 429 -22.25 5.33 -2.35
N ILE A 430 -21.68 4.45 -1.51
CA ILE A 430 -22.36 3.24 -1.05
C ILE A 430 -23.08 3.57 0.25
N CYS A 431 -24.35 3.17 0.32
CA CYS A 431 -25.17 3.25 1.52
C CYS A 431 -25.71 1.86 1.87
N VAL A 432 -25.63 1.50 3.16
CA VAL A 432 -26.31 0.34 3.75
C VAL A 432 -27.70 0.78 4.19
N VAL A 433 -28.72 0.22 3.55
CA VAL A 433 -30.11 0.43 3.96
C VAL A 433 -30.35 -0.24 5.32
N PRO A 434 -30.91 0.48 6.30
CA PRO A 434 -31.17 -0.04 7.64
C PRO A 434 -32.38 -0.99 7.70
N VAL A 435 -32.81 -1.55 6.56
CA VAL A 435 -33.97 -2.44 6.48
C VAL A 435 -33.50 -3.89 6.49
N ASN A 436 -33.59 -4.56 7.64
CA ASN A 436 -33.25 -5.98 7.76
C ASN A 436 -34.31 -6.85 7.04
N SER A 437 -33.89 -7.96 6.42
CA SER A 437 -34.80 -8.93 5.80
C SER A 437 -35.90 -9.43 6.76
N HIS A 438 -35.63 -9.50 8.07
CA HIS A 438 -36.62 -9.84 9.08
C HIS A 438 -37.77 -8.83 9.16
N TRP A 439 -37.53 -7.55 8.87
CA TRP A 439 -38.58 -6.53 8.88
C TRP A 439 -39.62 -6.73 7.77
N LEU A 440 -39.25 -7.44 6.70
CA LEU A 440 -40.10 -7.71 5.54
C LEU A 440 -40.88 -9.05 5.65
N ARG A 441 -40.49 -9.95 6.58
CA ARG A 441 -41.16 -11.24 6.79
C ARG A 441 -42.45 -11.08 7.61
N PRO A 442 -43.40 -12.06 7.58
CA PRO A 442 -44.59 -12.02 8.43
C PRO A 442 -44.25 -11.75 9.91
N GLY A 443 -44.87 -10.71 10.48
CA GLY A 443 -44.59 -10.23 11.85
C GLY A 443 -43.45 -9.22 11.97
N GLY A 444 -42.68 -8.99 10.91
CA GLY A 444 -41.66 -7.95 10.84
C GLY A 444 -42.22 -6.53 10.84
N LEU A 445 -41.38 -5.53 11.15
CA LEU A 445 -41.78 -4.13 11.28
C LEU A 445 -42.48 -3.59 10.03
N LEU A 446 -41.83 -3.67 8.87
CA LEU A 446 -42.36 -3.16 7.60
C LEU A 446 -43.52 -4.02 7.07
N TYR A 447 -43.47 -5.33 7.27
CA TYR A 447 -44.59 -6.22 6.95
C TYR A 447 -45.85 -5.83 7.72
N THR A 448 -45.71 -5.60 9.03
CA THR A 448 -46.82 -5.20 9.90
C THR A 448 -47.34 -3.81 9.54
N ALA A 449 -46.44 -2.87 9.23
CA ALA A 449 -46.81 -1.54 8.76
C ALA A 449 -47.58 -1.60 7.43
N ALA A 450 -47.12 -2.37 6.44
CA ALA A 450 -47.83 -2.56 5.17
C ALA A 450 -49.19 -3.21 5.39
N ARG A 451 -49.26 -4.29 6.18
CA ARG A 451 -50.52 -4.98 6.47
C ARG A 451 -51.55 -4.06 7.15
N LYS A 452 -51.08 -3.14 8.00
CA LYS A 452 -51.95 -2.15 8.68
C LYS A 452 -52.56 -1.15 7.70
N VAL A 453 -51.81 -0.74 6.68
CA VAL A 453 -52.25 0.28 5.70
C VAL A 453 -53.06 -0.36 4.56
N PHE A 454 -52.59 -1.48 4.03
CA PHE A 454 -53.09 -2.08 2.79
C PHE A 454 -53.91 -3.36 3.01
N GLY A 455 -54.06 -3.83 4.25
CA GLY A 455 -54.78 -5.04 4.58
C GLY A 455 -54.03 -6.31 4.18
N PHE A 456 -54.72 -7.28 3.56
CA PHE A 456 -54.08 -8.51 3.10
C PHE A 456 -53.09 -8.22 1.98
N LEU A 457 -51.81 -8.50 2.24
CA LEU A 457 -50.73 -8.32 1.28
C LEU A 457 -50.81 -9.39 0.19
N ARG A 458 -50.61 -8.97 -1.06
CA ARG A 458 -50.62 -9.80 -2.26
C ARG A 458 -49.19 -10.01 -2.72
N GLU A 459 -48.92 -11.17 -3.29
CA GLU A 459 -47.70 -11.40 -4.05
C GLU A 459 -47.68 -10.48 -5.28
N ASP A 460 -46.49 -10.06 -5.69
CA ASP A 460 -46.22 -9.22 -6.87
C ASP A 460 -46.85 -7.81 -6.87
N TYR A 461 -47.27 -7.29 -5.71
CA TYR A 461 -47.71 -5.90 -5.55
C TYR A 461 -46.65 -5.07 -4.81
N GLU A 462 -46.27 -3.93 -5.38
CA GLU A 462 -45.31 -3.01 -4.75
C GLU A 462 -46.02 -2.15 -3.70
N TYR A 463 -45.55 -2.24 -2.45
CA TYR A 463 -46.08 -1.48 -1.32
C TYR A 463 -45.20 -0.26 -1.02
N PRO A 464 -45.65 0.97 -1.31
CA PRO A 464 -44.87 2.17 -1.03
C PRO A 464 -44.87 2.51 0.46
N PHE A 465 -43.69 2.79 1.00
CA PHE A 465 -43.50 3.29 2.38
C PHE A 465 -43.09 4.76 2.33
N LEU A 466 -44.07 5.67 2.44
CA LEU A 466 -43.83 7.10 2.26
C LEU A 466 -43.14 7.80 3.45
N ASN A 467 -43.03 7.16 4.63
CA ASN A 467 -42.63 7.81 5.89
C ASN A 467 -41.55 7.09 6.72
N TYR A 468 -40.79 6.14 6.15
CA TYR A 468 -39.65 5.52 6.85
C TYR A 468 -38.33 6.12 6.36
N VAL A 469 -38.10 7.38 6.74
CA VAL A 469 -36.76 7.98 6.76
C VAL A 469 -36.40 8.14 8.22
N SER A 470 -35.46 7.32 8.70
CA SER A 470 -34.76 7.53 9.98
C SER A 470 -33.31 7.80 9.68
#